data_AF-A0A8I3B280-F1
#
_entry.id   AF-A0A8I3B280-F1
#
_cell.length_a   1.000
_cell.length_b   1.000
_cell.length_c   1.000
_cell.angle_alpha   90.00
_cell.angle_beta   90.00
_cell.angle_gamma   90.00
#
_symmetry.space_group_name_H-M   'P 1'
#
loop_
_entity.id
_entity.type
_entity.pdbx_description
1 polymer ?
#
loop_
_entity_poly.entity_id
_entity_poly.type
_entity_poly.pdbx_seq_one_letter_code
_entity_poly.pdbx_strand_id
1 'polypeptide(L)'
;MAHLFPAHPSMSRRDANRRRANRERMRVARNSETQDDRDVRLAADAERHQHRRALESIEENGRRRAANSQHMELQRANESVDESIRRRAANSRQMQLRRTNETSMERERRLLDNADRQVRRRSNAVARDEERGRNAQRQLALRARETSTDRHRRQVLARDAAVRRADQLRMASAGVARRAAEWPLPHYLGPMDVECSNCGAKHFAQARISSNGHSFNACCNFGRVSIRMFEMFPTEIQSLLEGQDERCKHFRAMIRNYNSVLAMASMTATVDTPSGVGPYCFRIHGQVYHSTGALRPLPGQPSSFAQIYIFDTEEAANELAGRPVNRECRRDIFVQLFNVMQRDNIFAQSYRMMDGVVREEQERARQENRQHIPVKMVFEKKRH
;
A
#
# COMPACT_ATOMS: atom_id res chain seq x y z
N MET A 1 63.30 26.85 -8.04
CA MET A 1 63.12 27.20 -6.61
C MET A 1 61.65 27.42 -6.35
N ALA A 2 61.03 26.51 -5.63
CA ALA A 2 59.60 26.55 -5.30
C ALA A 2 59.38 27.31 -4.00
N HIS A 3 58.51 28.32 -4.01
CA HIS A 3 57.86 28.81 -2.80
C HIS A 3 56.37 29.01 -3.07
N LEU A 4 55.61 27.93 -2.89
CA LEU A 4 54.19 27.97 -2.59
C LEU A 4 54.05 28.29 -1.09
N PHE A 5 53.51 29.46 -0.75
CA PHE A 5 52.87 29.65 0.56
C PHE A 5 51.49 28.99 0.49
N PRO A 6 51.14 28.15 1.48
CA PRO A 6 50.12 28.64 2.41
C PRO A 6 50.33 28.09 3.84
N ALA A 7 50.19 28.95 4.85
CA ALA A 7 50.03 28.49 6.23
C ALA A 7 48.95 29.32 6.93
N HIS A 8 47.80 28.69 7.13
CA HIS A 8 46.81 29.09 8.14
C HIS A 8 47.49 29.19 9.52
N PRO A 9 47.05 30.12 10.40
CA PRO A 9 47.65 30.27 11.72
C PRO A 9 47.30 29.07 12.61
N SER A 10 48.27 28.18 12.81
CA SER A 10 48.20 27.10 13.80
C SER A 10 48.18 27.71 15.21
N MET A 11 47.11 27.46 15.97
CA MET A 11 47.01 27.91 17.36
C MET A 11 48.20 27.39 18.21
N SER A 12 48.82 28.29 18.98
CA SER A 12 49.91 27.92 19.88
C SER A 12 49.45 26.93 20.96
N ARG A 13 50.29 25.93 21.29
CA ARG A 13 50.04 24.96 22.37
C ARG A 13 49.71 25.64 23.71
N ARG A 14 50.28 26.83 23.97
CA ARG A 14 49.99 27.62 25.18
C ARG A 14 48.55 28.13 25.19
N ASP A 15 48.03 28.58 24.06
CA ASP A 15 46.64 29.03 23.92
C ASP A 15 45.63 27.89 24.02
N ALA A 16 45.97 26.73 23.45
CA ALA A 16 45.17 25.51 23.58
C ALA A 16 45.06 25.08 25.06
N ASN A 17 46.17 25.10 25.80
CA ASN A 17 46.20 24.77 27.22
C ASN A 17 45.41 25.78 28.07
N ARG A 18 45.55 27.09 27.80
CA ARG A 18 44.77 28.14 28.48
C ARG A 18 43.26 27.97 28.26
N ARG A 19 42.83 27.68 27.03
CA ARG A 19 41.42 27.42 26.71
C ARG A 19 40.90 26.15 27.40
N ARG A 20 41.73 25.10 27.50
CA ARG A 20 41.39 23.86 28.23
C ARG A 20 41.19 24.12 29.73
N ALA A 21 42.13 24.82 30.37
CA ALA A 21 42.02 25.20 31.78
C ALA A 21 40.80 26.09 32.04
N ASN A 22 40.50 27.02 31.14
CA ASN A 22 39.30 27.86 31.27
C ASN A 22 38.00 27.06 31.13
N ARG A 23 37.94 26.11 30.18
CA ARG A 23 36.79 25.23 30.02
C ARG A 23 36.55 24.36 31.26
N GLU A 24 37.63 23.88 31.87
CA GLU A 24 37.56 23.07 33.09
C GLU A 24 37.05 23.88 34.28
N ARG A 25 37.57 25.09 34.50
CA ARG A 25 37.07 26.00 35.54
C ARG A 25 35.58 26.30 35.38
N MET A 26 35.13 26.60 34.16
CA MET A 26 33.72 26.85 33.87
C MET A 26 32.85 25.60 34.06
N ARG A 27 33.39 24.39 33.80
CA ARG A 27 32.68 23.13 34.04
C ARG A 27 32.47 22.90 35.53
N VAL A 28 33.51 23.07 36.34
CA VAL A 28 33.44 22.92 37.79
C VAL A 28 32.45 23.94 38.38
N ALA A 29 32.54 25.22 37.99
CA ALA A 29 31.63 26.26 38.46
C ALA A 29 30.15 25.97 38.11
N ARG A 30 29.87 25.41 36.92
CA ARG A 30 28.50 25.01 36.53
C ARG A 30 27.98 23.81 37.30
N ASN A 31 28.86 22.88 37.69
CA ASN A 31 28.47 21.70 38.46
C ASN A 31 28.18 22.04 39.93
N SER A 32 28.77 23.12 40.45
CA SER A 32 28.54 23.62 41.80
C SER A 32 27.49 24.75 41.87
N GLU A 33 26.82 25.05 40.76
CA GLU A 33 25.83 26.13 40.66
C GLU A 33 24.52 25.73 41.34
N THR A 34 23.90 26.65 42.10
CA THR A 34 22.55 26.42 42.64
C THR A 34 21.51 26.55 41.54
N GLN A 35 20.28 26.08 41.78
CA GLN A 35 19.21 26.19 40.78
C GLN A 35 18.86 27.66 40.47
N ASP A 36 18.86 28.54 41.47
CA ASP A 36 18.57 29.97 41.29
C ASP A 36 19.66 30.68 40.49
N ASP A 37 20.95 30.41 40.81
CA ASP A 37 22.08 30.96 40.07
C ASP A 37 22.04 30.53 38.59
N ARG A 38 21.68 29.27 38.36
CA ARG A 38 21.52 28.70 37.02
C ARG A 38 20.42 29.41 36.24
N ASP A 39 19.28 29.66 36.88
CA ASP A 39 18.13 30.29 36.24
C ASP A 39 18.42 31.76 35.91
N VAL A 40 19.06 32.51 36.81
CA VAL A 40 19.55 33.88 36.56
C VAL A 40 20.52 33.90 35.38
N ARG A 41 21.48 32.97 35.34
CA ARG A 41 22.47 32.90 34.24
C ARG A 41 21.80 32.59 32.90
N LEU A 42 20.83 31.67 32.88
CA LEU A 42 20.10 31.31 31.66
C LEU A 42 19.20 32.45 31.18
N ALA A 43 18.54 33.18 32.09
CA ALA A 43 17.75 34.37 31.76
C ALA A 43 18.63 35.46 31.14
N ALA A 44 19.75 35.80 31.77
CA ALA A 44 20.69 36.79 31.24
C ALA A 44 21.28 36.38 29.87
N ASP A 45 21.49 35.07 29.63
CA ASP A 45 21.93 34.57 28.33
C ASP A 45 20.84 34.68 27.25
N ALA A 46 19.60 34.35 27.61
CA ALA A 46 18.45 34.50 26.73
C ALA A 46 18.25 35.97 26.31
N GLU A 47 18.37 36.91 27.25
CA GLU A 47 18.27 38.35 26.99
C GLU A 47 19.37 38.85 26.04
N ARG A 48 20.64 38.46 26.29
CA ARG A 48 21.75 38.78 25.37
C ARG A 48 21.49 38.25 23.96
N HIS A 49 20.99 37.02 23.85
CA HIS A 49 20.64 36.42 22.56
C HIS A 49 19.47 37.13 21.89
N GLN A 50 18.45 37.56 22.64
CA GLN A 50 17.32 38.33 22.12
C GLN A 50 17.77 39.69 21.60
N HIS A 51 18.57 40.43 22.39
CA HIS A 51 19.11 41.73 21.98
C HIS A 51 19.97 41.60 20.72
N ARG A 52 20.85 40.60 20.65
CA ARG A 52 21.65 40.34 19.46
C ARG A 52 20.79 40.03 18.24
N ARG A 53 19.72 39.23 18.39
CA ARG A 53 18.79 38.91 17.29
C ARG A 53 17.97 40.12 16.83
N ALA A 54 17.66 41.05 17.72
CA ALA A 54 16.95 42.28 17.37
C ALA A 54 17.81 43.23 16.51
N LEU A 55 19.13 43.18 16.69
CA LEU A 55 20.10 43.97 15.92
C LEU A 55 20.62 43.26 14.66
N GLU A 56 20.19 42.02 14.38
CA GLU A 56 20.62 41.27 13.18
C GLU A 56 20.12 41.96 11.90
N SER A 57 21.03 42.17 10.95
CA SER A 57 20.66 42.56 9.58
C SER A 57 19.85 41.46 8.88
N ILE A 58 19.15 41.81 7.80
CA ILE A 58 18.39 40.85 6.98
C ILE A 58 19.28 39.71 6.48
N GLU A 59 20.51 40.03 6.06
CA GLU A 59 21.46 39.05 5.54
C GLU A 59 21.98 38.12 6.66
N GLU A 60 22.32 38.67 7.83
CA GLU A 60 22.76 37.86 8.99
C GLU A 60 21.64 36.95 9.49
N ASN A 61 20.41 37.45 9.55
CA ASN A 61 19.23 36.65 9.88
C ASN A 61 19.02 35.53 8.85
N GLY A 62 19.18 35.84 7.57
CA GLY A 62 19.16 34.87 6.46
C GLY A 62 20.21 33.76 6.63
N ARG A 63 21.48 34.14 6.84
CA ARG A 63 22.59 33.20 7.07
C ARG A 63 22.35 32.33 8.30
N ARG A 64 21.88 32.90 9.42
CA ARG A 64 21.57 32.14 10.64
C ARG A 64 20.42 31.16 10.43
N ARG A 65 19.34 31.56 9.74
CA ARG A 65 18.21 30.67 9.42
C ARG A 65 18.65 29.53 8.49
N ALA A 66 19.48 29.82 7.49
CA ALA A 66 20.04 28.81 6.60
C ALA A 66 20.93 27.80 7.35
N ALA A 67 21.85 28.29 8.18
CA ALA A 67 22.71 27.43 9.01
C ALA A 67 21.90 26.56 9.98
N ASN A 68 20.86 27.11 10.60
CA ASN A 68 19.94 26.34 11.45
C ASN A 68 19.18 25.28 10.65
N SER A 69 18.72 25.61 9.43
CA SER A 69 18.06 24.65 8.54
C SER A 69 18.98 23.49 8.17
N GLN A 70 20.22 23.77 7.78
CA GLN A 70 21.23 22.76 7.45
C GLN A 70 21.57 21.88 8.65
N HIS A 71 21.72 22.46 9.84
CA HIS A 71 21.94 21.70 11.07
C HIS A 71 20.78 20.75 11.38
N MET A 72 19.54 21.22 11.27
CA MET A 72 18.34 20.39 11.47
C MET A 72 18.22 19.28 10.42
N GLU A 73 18.67 19.53 9.19
CA GLU A 73 18.70 18.53 8.13
C GLU A 73 19.73 17.43 8.40
N LEU A 74 20.95 17.81 8.78
CA LEU A 74 22.00 16.86 9.18
C LEU A 74 21.58 16.03 10.39
N GLN A 75 20.94 16.65 11.38
CA GLN A 75 20.40 15.92 12.52
C GLN A 75 19.35 14.89 12.08
N ARG A 76 18.41 15.28 11.21
CA ARG A 76 17.38 14.36 10.68
C ARG A 76 17.94 13.23 9.82
N ALA A 77 19.03 13.48 9.09
CA ALA A 77 19.70 12.47 8.29
C ALA A 77 20.39 11.41 9.15
N ASN A 78 20.86 11.81 10.34
CA ASN A 78 21.55 10.93 11.29
C ASN A 78 20.64 10.39 12.41
N GLU A 79 19.35 10.73 12.41
CA GLU A 79 18.36 10.22 13.38
C GLU A 79 18.18 8.70 13.22
N SER A 80 18.17 7.98 14.33
CA SER A 80 17.71 6.60 14.35
C SER A 80 16.21 6.52 14.05
N VAL A 81 15.73 5.33 13.64
CA VAL A 81 14.30 5.10 13.34
C VAL A 81 13.43 5.45 14.55
N ASP A 82 13.81 5.02 15.76
CA ASP A 82 13.06 5.27 16.98
C ASP A 82 13.05 6.75 17.39
N GLU A 83 14.14 7.48 17.17
CA GLU A 83 14.19 8.93 17.37
C GLU A 83 13.30 9.66 16.36
N SER A 84 13.28 9.23 15.11
CA SER A 84 12.40 9.79 14.08
C SER A 84 10.93 9.59 14.42
N ILE A 85 10.56 8.40 14.90
CA ILE A 85 9.20 8.08 15.35
C ILE A 85 8.82 8.97 16.55
N ARG A 86 9.68 9.05 17.58
CA ARG A 86 9.44 9.89 18.76
C ARG A 86 9.29 11.36 18.40
N ARG A 87 10.14 11.90 17.52
CA ARG A 87 10.05 13.29 17.06
C ARG A 87 8.76 13.57 16.28
N ARG A 88 8.37 12.68 15.36
CA ARG A 88 7.11 12.83 14.60
C ARG A 88 5.89 12.76 15.52
N ALA A 89 5.88 11.83 16.48
CA ALA A 89 4.83 11.72 17.47
C ALA A 89 4.74 12.96 18.37
N ALA A 90 5.88 13.48 18.84
CA ALA A 90 5.92 14.73 19.62
C ALA A 90 5.42 15.94 18.83
N ASN A 91 5.82 16.07 17.57
CA ASN A 91 5.34 17.14 16.68
C ASN A 91 3.83 17.03 16.42
N SER A 92 3.32 15.81 16.21
CA SER A 92 1.89 15.56 16.05
C SER A 92 1.10 15.96 17.30
N ARG A 93 1.55 15.56 18.50
CA ARG A 93 0.94 15.97 19.78
C ARG A 93 0.97 17.48 19.97
N GLN A 94 2.09 18.12 19.67
CA GLN A 94 2.21 19.59 19.75
C GLN A 94 1.25 20.29 18.79
N MET A 95 1.08 19.76 17.57
CA MET A 95 0.12 20.29 16.61
C MET A 95 -1.33 20.12 17.09
N GLN A 96 -1.66 18.98 17.71
CA GLN A 96 -2.97 18.76 18.31
C GLN A 96 -3.24 19.74 19.44
N LEU A 97 -2.30 19.91 20.37
CA LEU A 97 -2.40 20.89 21.46
C LEU A 97 -2.61 22.32 20.95
N ARG A 98 -1.90 22.71 19.87
CA ARG A 98 -2.12 24.01 19.22
C ARG A 98 -3.53 24.15 18.64
N ARG A 99 -4.12 23.07 18.11
CA ARG A 99 -5.48 23.07 17.54
C ARG A 99 -6.56 23.00 18.62
N THR A 100 -6.31 22.39 19.78
CA THR A 100 -7.28 22.36 20.88
C THR A 100 -7.33 23.69 21.60
N ASN A 101 -6.21 24.40 21.65
CA ASN A 101 -6.08 25.68 22.33
C ASN A 101 -6.27 26.89 21.38
N GLU A 102 -6.63 26.66 20.11
CA GLU A 102 -6.83 27.75 19.15
C GLU A 102 -8.13 28.51 19.46
N THR A 103 -8.08 29.83 19.33
CA THR A 103 -9.29 30.66 19.41
C THR A 103 -10.18 30.47 18.18
N SER A 104 -11.46 30.85 18.27
CA SER A 104 -12.40 30.74 17.15
C SER A 104 -11.90 31.47 15.88
N MET A 105 -11.33 32.66 16.05
CA MET A 105 -10.78 33.45 14.93
C MET A 105 -9.55 32.78 14.30
N GLU A 106 -8.66 32.20 15.10
CA GLU A 106 -7.49 31.48 14.60
C GLU A 106 -7.86 30.20 13.85
N ARG A 107 -8.88 29.48 14.34
CA ARG A 107 -9.45 28.30 13.68
C ARG A 107 -10.00 28.67 12.30
N GLU A 108 -10.79 29.74 12.23
CA GLU A 108 -11.39 30.22 10.99
C GLU A 108 -10.32 30.61 9.97
N ARG A 109 -9.33 31.42 10.36
CA ARG A 109 -8.20 31.78 9.50
C ARG A 109 -7.46 30.56 8.95
N ARG A 110 -7.20 29.56 9.80
CA ARG A 110 -6.53 28.30 9.40
C ARG A 110 -7.34 27.52 8.37
N LEU A 111 -8.67 27.48 8.52
CA LEU A 111 -9.57 26.79 7.59
C LEU A 111 -9.63 27.51 6.25
N LEU A 112 -9.72 28.85 6.25
CA LEU A 112 -9.67 29.67 5.04
C LEU A 112 -8.35 29.51 4.29
N ASP A 113 -7.20 29.57 4.96
CA ASP A 113 -5.89 29.32 4.35
C ASP A 113 -5.78 27.91 3.74
N ASN A 114 -6.41 26.91 4.37
CA ASN A 114 -6.45 25.56 3.82
C ASN A 114 -7.33 25.48 2.57
N ALA A 115 -8.50 26.15 2.59
CA ALA A 115 -9.38 26.23 1.43
C ALA A 115 -8.70 26.93 0.25
N ASP A 116 -8.06 28.08 0.47
CA ASP A 116 -7.31 28.80 -0.58
C ASP A 116 -6.19 27.93 -1.18
N ARG A 117 -5.41 27.24 -0.32
CA ARG A 117 -4.40 26.28 -0.79
C ARG A 117 -4.98 25.17 -1.65
N GLN A 118 -6.16 24.65 -1.31
CA GLN A 118 -6.82 23.62 -2.11
C GLN A 118 -7.34 24.16 -3.44
N VAL A 119 -7.90 25.37 -3.47
CA VAL A 119 -8.35 26.03 -4.70
C VAL A 119 -7.18 26.26 -5.66
N ARG A 120 -6.06 26.82 -5.16
CA ARG A 120 -4.84 26.99 -5.97
C ARG A 120 -4.32 25.68 -6.54
N ARG A 121 -4.34 24.60 -5.73
CA ARG A 121 -3.94 23.26 -6.20
C ARG A 121 -4.84 22.75 -7.31
N ARG A 122 -6.16 22.92 -7.20
CA ARG A 122 -7.14 22.51 -8.22
C ARG A 122 -6.96 23.33 -9.51
N SER A 123 -6.84 24.65 -9.41
CA SER A 123 -6.60 25.52 -10.57
C SER A 123 -5.31 25.16 -11.30
N ASN A 124 -4.21 24.95 -10.58
CA ASN A 124 -2.95 24.50 -11.16
C ASN A 124 -3.05 23.09 -11.79
N ALA A 125 -3.90 22.21 -11.27
CA ALA A 125 -4.13 20.90 -11.85
C ALA A 125 -4.91 20.99 -13.17
N VAL A 126 -5.95 21.84 -13.22
CA VAL A 126 -6.73 22.11 -14.44
C VAL A 126 -5.83 22.69 -15.54
N ALA A 127 -5.05 23.73 -15.23
CA ALA A 127 -4.13 24.33 -16.20
C ALA A 127 -3.11 23.32 -16.77
N ARG A 128 -2.59 22.43 -15.92
CA ARG A 128 -1.69 21.35 -16.36
C ARG A 128 -2.38 20.30 -17.24
N ASP A 129 -3.64 20.01 -16.95
CA ASP A 129 -4.42 19.03 -17.73
C ASP A 129 -4.79 19.57 -19.11
N GLU A 130 -5.19 20.85 -19.18
CA GLU A 130 -5.42 21.56 -20.44
C GLU A 130 -4.15 21.63 -21.31
N GLU A 131 -2.99 21.89 -20.70
CA GLU A 131 -1.70 21.87 -21.40
C GLU A 131 -1.35 20.46 -21.91
N ARG A 132 -1.60 19.42 -21.12
CA ARG A 132 -1.42 18.02 -21.56
C ARG A 132 -2.35 17.67 -22.72
N GLY A 133 -3.60 18.08 -22.66
CA GLY A 133 -4.59 17.89 -23.73
C GLY A 133 -4.15 18.54 -25.05
N ARG A 134 -3.72 19.80 -25.00
CA ARG A 134 -3.17 20.52 -26.17
C ARG A 134 -1.93 19.82 -26.74
N ASN A 135 -1.02 19.38 -25.88
CA ASN A 135 0.18 18.65 -26.30
C ASN A 135 -0.17 17.29 -26.93
N ALA A 136 -1.16 16.57 -26.40
CA ALA A 136 -1.63 15.31 -26.96
C ALA A 136 -2.27 15.50 -28.35
N GLN A 137 -3.11 16.52 -28.53
CA GLN A 137 -3.69 16.86 -29.84
C GLN A 137 -2.62 17.22 -30.87
N ARG A 138 -1.61 18.02 -30.47
CA ARG A 138 -0.48 18.36 -31.35
C ARG A 138 0.29 17.11 -31.80
N GLN A 139 0.54 16.18 -30.88
CA GLN A 139 1.21 14.91 -31.19
C GLN A 139 0.38 14.00 -32.10
N LEU A 140 -0.95 13.96 -31.93
CA LEU A 140 -1.84 13.22 -32.82
C LEU A 140 -1.85 13.81 -34.24
N ALA A 141 -1.88 15.13 -34.38
CA ALA A 141 -1.82 15.80 -35.68
C ALA A 141 -0.49 15.54 -36.41
N LEU A 142 0.63 15.52 -35.69
CA LEU A 142 1.93 15.14 -36.24
C LEU A 142 1.94 13.67 -36.70
N ARG A 143 1.39 12.75 -35.89
CA ARG A 143 1.28 11.32 -36.23
C ARG A 143 0.42 11.03 -37.45
N ALA A 144 -0.63 11.83 -37.68
CA ALA A 144 -1.49 11.69 -38.84
C ALA A 144 -0.77 11.99 -40.17
N ARG A 145 0.33 12.74 -40.12
CA ARG A 145 1.16 13.12 -41.28
C ARG A 145 2.46 12.29 -41.39
N GLU A 146 2.67 11.30 -40.51
CA GLU A 146 3.86 10.45 -40.52
C GLU A 146 3.90 9.53 -41.74
N THR A 147 5.05 9.49 -42.42
CA THR A 147 5.35 8.47 -43.42
C THR A 147 5.64 7.11 -42.76
N SER A 148 5.70 6.03 -43.56
CA SER A 148 5.98 4.67 -43.07
C SER A 148 7.35 4.57 -42.35
N THR A 149 8.37 5.25 -42.88
CA THR A 149 9.72 5.28 -42.31
C THR A 149 9.77 6.06 -41.00
N ASP A 150 9.07 7.20 -40.91
CA ASP A 150 8.95 7.99 -39.67
C ASP A 150 8.24 7.20 -38.57
N ARG A 151 7.17 6.48 -38.94
CA ARG A 151 6.43 5.62 -38.02
C ARG A 151 7.31 4.51 -37.44
N HIS A 152 8.10 3.84 -38.29
CA HIS A 152 9.03 2.79 -37.85
C HIS A 152 10.11 3.35 -36.92
N ARG A 153 10.75 4.47 -37.29
CA ARG A 153 11.77 5.13 -36.46
C ARG A 153 11.23 5.53 -35.09
N ARG A 154 10.01 6.07 -35.03
CA ARG A 154 9.34 6.42 -33.76
C ARG A 154 9.08 5.19 -32.88
N GLN A 155 8.62 4.08 -33.47
CA GLN A 155 8.38 2.84 -32.72
C GLN A 155 9.67 2.28 -32.12
N VAL A 156 10.78 2.30 -32.86
CA VAL A 156 12.10 1.88 -32.35
C VAL A 156 12.55 2.78 -31.20
N LEU A 157 12.50 4.10 -31.36
CA LEU A 157 12.86 5.05 -30.30
C LEU A 157 11.98 4.92 -29.05
N ALA A 158 10.68 4.68 -29.23
CA ALA A 158 9.74 4.46 -28.13
C ALA A 158 10.03 3.15 -27.38
N ARG A 159 10.35 2.08 -28.11
CA ARG A 159 10.80 0.80 -27.53
C ARG A 159 12.08 0.98 -26.73
N ASP A 160 13.08 1.62 -27.29
CA ASP A 160 14.37 1.84 -26.61
C ASP A 160 14.21 2.73 -25.36
N ALA A 161 13.35 3.74 -25.43
CA ALA A 161 13.02 4.58 -24.27
C ALA A 161 12.20 3.83 -23.21
N ALA A 162 11.36 2.87 -23.59
CA ALA A 162 10.67 1.99 -22.65
C ALA A 162 11.63 1.02 -21.96
N VAL A 163 12.58 0.43 -22.71
CA VAL A 163 13.64 -0.42 -22.17
C VAL A 163 14.50 0.34 -21.17
N ARG A 164 14.99 1.54 -21.53
CA ARG A 164 15.77 2.40 -20.61
C ARG A 164 15.01 2.77 -19.33
N ARG A 165 13.71 3.07 -19.43
CA ARG A 165 12.88 3.36 -18.25
C ARG A 165 12.65 2.14 -17.38
N ALA A 166 12.40 0.98 -17.98
CA ALA A 166 12.29 -0.28 -17.24
C ALA A 166 13.58 -0.61 -16.50
N ASP A 167 14.74 -0.36 -17.12
CA ASP A 167 16.05 -0.59 -16.52
C ASP A 167 16.34 0.42 -15.38
N GLN A 168 16.03 1.71 -15.58
CA GLN A 168 16.12 2.71 -14.51
C GLN A 168 15.21 2.39 -13.33
N LEU A 169 13.96 1.96 -13.58
CA LEU A 169 13.03 1.56 -12.51
C LEU A 169 13.53 0.29 -11.79
N ARG A 170 14.11 -0.68 -12.52
CA ARG A 170 14.76 -1.87 -11.94
C ARG A 170 15.94 -1.48 -11.05
N MET A 171 16.76 -0.51 -11.46
CA MET A 171 17.88 0.01 -10.68
C MET A 171 17.44 0.82 -9.46
N ALA A 172 16.37 1.61 -9.57
CA ALA A 172 15.86 2.45 -8.47
C ALA A 172 15.06 1.66 -7.42
N SER A 173 14.38 0.58 -7.81
CA SER A 173 13.62 -0.30 -6.91
C SER A 173 14.46 -1.44 -6.32
N ALA A 174 15.68 -1.64 -6.82
CA ALA A 174 16.71 -2.46 -6.23
C ALA A 174 17.30 -1.75 -4.99
N GLY A 175 16.53 -1.73 -3.88
CA GLY A 175 17.00 -1.24 -2.58
C GLY A 175 18.29 -1.94 -2.11
N VAL A 176 18.78 -1.55 -0.91
CA VAL A 176 20.05 -1.97 -0.27
C VAL A 176 20.42 -3.46 -0.45
N ALA A 177 19.44 -4.36 -0.60
CA ALA A 177 19.62 -5.79 -0.88
C ALA A 177 20.19 -6.17 -2.27
N ARG A 178 20.32 -5.24 -3.22
CA ARG A 178 20.86 -5.49 -4.58
C ARG A 178 22.04 -4.58 -4.96
N ARG A 179 22.71 -3.97 -3.98
CA ARG A 179 23.99 -3.24 -4.20
C ARG A 179 25.21 -4.17 -4.35
N ALA A 180 25.01 -5.47 -4.53
CA ALA A 180 26.09 -6.38 -4.87
C ALA A 180 26.33 -6.30 -6.39
N ALA A 181 27.56 -5.99 -6.80
CA ALA A 181 28.02 -6.04 -8.19
C ALA A 181 27.93 -7.47 -8.79
N GLU A 182 27.67 -8.47 -7.95
CA GLU A 182 27.50 -9.87 -8.31
C GLU A 182 26.02 -10.24 -8.20
N TRP A 183 25.42 -10.59 -9.35
CA TRP A 183 24.16 -11.32 -9.34
C TRP A 183 24.46 -12.74 -8.83
N PRO A 184 23.84 -13.20 -7.72
CA PRO A 184 23.93 -14.60 -7.38
C PRO A 184 23.40 -15.40 -8.57
N LEU A 185 24.18 -16.38 -9.03
CA LEU A 185 23.77 -17.26 -10.11
C LEU A 185 22.38 -17.84 -9.77
N PRO A 186 21.43 -17.86 -10.72
CA PRO A 186 20.13 -18.46 -10.50
C PRO A 186 20.31 -19.89 -9.97
N HIS A 187 19.80 -20.14 -8.75
CA HIS A 187 19.83 -21.48 -8.19
C HIS A 187 18.77 -22.32 -8.90
N TYR A 188 19.21 -23.13 -9.87
CA TYR A 188 18.34 -24.00 -10.64
C TYR A 188 18.28 -25.38 -9.97
N LEU A 189 17.10 -25.73 -9.45
CA LEU A 189 16.82 -27.00 -8.75
C LEU A 189 16.47 -28.16 -9.70
N GLY A 190 16.55 -27.94 -11.02
CA GLY A 190 16.04 -28.88 -12.02
C GLY A 190 14.54 -28.71 -12.28
N PRO A 191 13.94 -29.59 -13.11
CA PRO A 191 12.49 -29.68 -13.28
C PRO A 191 11.78 -30.13 -12.00
N MET A 192 10.51 -29.74 -11.86
CA MET A 192 9.62 -30.21 -10.79
C MET A 192 8.82 -31.42 -11.31
N ASP A 193 9.49 -32.55 -11.44
CA ASP A 193 8.97 -33.77 -12.08
C ASP A 193 9.04 -35.01 -11.18
N VAL A 194 9.56 -34.88 -9.96
CA VAL A 194 9.59 -36.00 -9.00
C VAL A 194 8.24 -36.11 -8.31
N GLU A 195 7.53 -37.20 -8.57
CA GLU A 195 6.23 -37.45 -7.98
C GLU A 195 6.33 -38.11 -6.60
N CYS A 196 5.45 -37.69 -5.69
CA CYS A 196 5.25 -38.34 -4.40
C CYS A 196 4.54 -39.69 -4.61
N SER A 197 5.11 -40.77 -4.10
CA SER A 197 4.55 -42.14 -4.19
C SER A 197 3.15 -42.28 -3.60
N ASN A 198 2.76 -41.40 -2.66
CA ASN A 198 1.52 -41.54 -1.91
C ASN A 198 0.38 -40.68 -2.47
N CYS A 199 0.67 -39.53 -3.08
CA CYS A 199 -0.35 -38.58 -3.53
C CYS A 199 -0.15 -38.02 -4.94
N GLY A 200 0.93 -38.41 -5.65
CA GLY A 200 1.21 -37.94 -7.01
C GLY A 200 1.62 -36.46 -7.13
N ALA A 201 1.77 -35.73 -6.02
CA ALA A 201 2.24 -34.34 -6.06
C ALA A 201 3.67 -34.26 -6.62
N LYS A 202 3.90 -33.30 -7.53
CA LYS A 202 5.21 -33.06 -8.15
C LYS A 202 6.09 -32.16 -7.27
N HIS A 203 7.35 -32.55 -7.12
CA HIS A 203 8.36 -31.88 -6.30
C HIS A 203 9.70 -31.80 -7.04
N PHE A 204 10.60 -30.93 -6.54
CA PHE A 204 12.00 -30.96 -6.95
C PHE A 204 12.72 -32.13 -6.26
N ALA A 205 13.70 -32.74 -6.93
CA ALA A 205 14.47 -33.85 -6.37
C ALA A 205 15.16 -33.51 -5.04
N GLN A 206 15.62 -32.26 -4.89
CA GLN A 206 16.27 -31.78 -3.66
C GLN A 206 15.31 -31.56 -2.49
N ALA A 207 13.99 -31.54 -2.72
CA ALA A 207 12.99 -31.41 -1.67
C ALA A 207 12.71 -32.74 -0.92
N ARG A 208 13.43 -33.81 -1.27
CA ARG A 208 13.34 -35.12 -0.60
C ARG A 208 13.94 -35.04 0.81
N ILE A 209 13.22 -35.58 1.78
CA ILE A 209 13.61 -35.50 3.21
C ILE A 209 14.36 -36.75 3.66
N SER A 210 14.19 -37.87 2.96
CA SER A 210 14.88 -39.13 3.25
C SER A 210 15.70 -39.60 2.07
N SER A 211 16.85 -40.21 2.37
CA SER A 211 17.71 -40.94 1.45
C SER A 211 17.01 -42.14 0.79
N ASN A 212 15.90 -42.62 1.36
CA ASN A 212 15.14 -43.77 0.83
C ASN A 212 14.19 -43.40 -0.35
N GLY A 213 14.41 -42.25 -0.99
CA GLY A 213 14.01 -42.03 -2.39
C GLY A 213 12.60 -41.47 -2.65
N HIS A 214 11.62 -41.63 -1.75
CA HIS A 214 10.20 -41.35 -2.10
C HIS A 214 9.39 -40.54 -1.09
N SER A 215 9.98 -40.08 0.02
CA SER A 215 9.21 -39.52 1.14
C SER A 215 9.21 -37.98 1.14
N PHE A 216 8.06 -37.39 0.82
CA PHE A 216 7.78 -35.96 0.98
C PHE A 216 6.79 -35.75 2.15
N ASN A 217 7.10 -34.82 3.06
CA ASN A 217 6.18 -34.47 4.15
C ASN A 217 5.20 -33.35 3.77
N ALA A 218 5.60 -32.47 2.84
CA ALA A 218 4.90 -31.22 2.58
C ALA A 218 3.55 -31.40 1.87
N CYS A 219 3.41 -32.46 1.07
CA CYS A 219 2.20 -32.72 0.30
C CYS A 219 1.15 -33.47 1.11
N CYS A 220 1.45 -34.71 1.53
CA CYS A 220 0.48 -35.61 2.16
C CYS A 220 0.93 -36.09 3.55
N ASN A 221 1.98 -35.47 4.13
CA ASN A 221 2.61 -35.91 5.37
C ASN A 221 2.88 -37.42 5.39
N PHE A 222 3.63 -37.91 4.39
CA PHE A 222 3.93 -39.34 4.21
C PHE A 222 2.69 -40.22 4.03
N GLY A 223 1.63 -39.71 3.38
CA GLY A 223 0.37 -40.43 3.12
C GLY A 223 -0.60 -40.43 4.29
N ARG A 224 -0.30 -39.73 5.40
CA ARG A 224 -1.25 -39.57 6.52
C ARG A 224 -2.44 -38.69 6.15
N VAL A 225 -2.27 -37.82 5.16
CA VAL A 225 -3.33 -36.95 4.64
C VAL A 225 -3.76 -37.46 3.28
N SER A 226 -4.99 -37.97 3.21
CA SER A 226 -5.65 -38.28 1.94
C SER A 226 -6.16 -37.00 1.30
N ILE A 227 -5.44 -36.46 0.34
CA ILE A 227 -5.93 -35.37 -0.51
C ILE A 227 -6.80 -36.01 -1.58
N ARG A 228 -8.12 -35.79 -1.53
CA ARG A 228 -9.00 -36.14 -2.64
C ARG A 228 -8.59 -35.26 -3.82
N MET A 229 -8.06 -35.88 -4.89
CA MET A 229 -7.87 -35.15 -6.14
C MET A 229 -9.23 -34.59 -6.57
N PHE A 230 -9.22 -33.40 -7.17
CA PHE A 230 -10.44 -32.74 -7.65
C PHE A 230 -10.99 -33.54 -8.85
N GLU A 231 -11.70 -34.63 -8.59
CA GLU A 231 -12.16 -35.55 -9.64
C GLU A 231 -13.32 -34.96 -10.46
N MET A 232 -13.97 -33.90 -9.97
CA MET A 232 -15.14 -33.32 -10.63
C MET A 232 -15.13 -31.80 -10.54
N PHE A 233 -14.39 -31.19 -11.45
CA PHE A 233 -14.51 -29.77 -11.72
C PHE A 233 -15.64 -29.54 -12.75
N PRO A 234 -16.55 -28.57 -12.55
CA PRO A 234 -17.59 -28.26 -13.53
C PRO A 234 -16.98 -28.01 -14.91
N THR A 235 -17.49 -28.70 -15.93
CA THR A 235 -16.97 -28.67 -17.31
C THR A 235 -16.94 -27.25 -17.88
N GLU A 236 -17.86 -26.40 -17.42
CA GLU A 236 -17.92 -24.99 -17.74
C GLU A 236 -16.66 -24.24 -17.33
N ILE A 237 -16.16 -24.48 -16.11
CA ILE A 237 -14.96 -23.81 -15.63
C ILE A 237 -13.70 -24.51 -16.21
N GLN A 238 -13.75 -25.82 -16.51
CA GLN A 238 -12.67 -26.53 -17.22
C GLN A 238 -12.43 -25.93 -18.59
N SER A 239 -13.51 -25.76 -19.35
CA SER A 239 -13.49 -25.05 -20.62
C SER A 239 -12.82 -23.69 -20.47
N LEU A 240 -13.21 -22.88 -19.48
CA LEU A 240 -12.65 -21.54 -19.28
C LEU A 240 -11.15 -21.54 -18.93
N LEU A 241 -10.67 -22.54 -18.19
CA LEU A 241 -9.26 -22.65 -17.79
C LEU A 241 -8.36 -23.21 -18.91
N GLU A 242 -8.82 -24.22 -19.65
CA GLU A 242 -7.99 -24.98 -20.59
C GLU A 242 -8.21 -24.55 -22.06
N GLY A 243 -9.35 -23.93 -22.37
CA GLY A 243 -9.74 -23.53 -23.71
C GLY A 243 -8.78 -22.51 -24.35
N GLN A 244 -8.65 -22.54 -25.67
CA GLN A 244 -7.73 -21.70 -26.43
C GLN A 244 -8.41 -20.55 -27.20
N ASP A 245 -9.73 -20.44 -27.09
CA ASP A 245 -10.50 -19.35 -27.68
C ASP A 245 -10.23 -18.00 -26.98
N GLU A 246 -10.68 -16.93 -27.60
CA GLU A 246 -10.48 -15.57 -27.07
C GLU A 246 -11.19 -15.37 -25.73
N ARG A 247 -12.32 -16.06 -25.53
CA ARG A 247 -13.09 -16.04 -24.29
C ARG A 247 -12.30 -16.62 -23.12
N CYS A 248 -11.66 -17.78 -23.30
CA CYS A 248 -10.86 -18.42 -22.25
C CYS A 248 -9.56 -17.66 -21.98
N LYS A 249 -8.92 -17.10 -23.03
CA LYS A 249 -7.76 -16.19 -22.85
C LYS A 249 -8.12 -14.96 -22.02
N HIS A 250 -9.27 -14.36 -22.33
CA HIS A 250 -9.79 -13.23 -21.56
C HIS A 250 -10.09 -13.60 -20.10
N PHE A 251 -10.76 -14.74 -19.88
CA PHE A 251 -11.02 -15.25 -18.54
C PHE A 251 -9.73 -15.39 -17.72
N ARG A 252 -8.70 -16.04 -18.27
CA ARG A 252 -7.40 -16.20 -17.60
C ARG A 252 -6.71 -14.87 -17.32
N ALA A 253 -6.81 -13.90 -18.23
CA ALA A 253 -6.27 -12.56 -18.02
C ALA A 253 -6.97 -11.82 -16.86
N MET A 254 -8.28 -12.01 -16.71
CA MET A 254 -9.13 -11.33 -15.71
C MET A 254 -9.54 -12.23 -14.53
N ILE A 255 -8.92 -13.40 -14.36
CA ILE A 255 -9.37 -14.44 -13.41
C ILE A 255 -9.46 -13.94 -11.97
N ARG A 256 -8.59 -12.99 -11.58
CA ARG A 256 -8.62 -12.37 -10.25
C ARG A 256 -9.88 -11.56 -10.03
N ASN A 257 -10.36 -10.82 -11.03
CA ASN A 257 -11.59 -10.04 -10.94
C ASN A 257 -12.80 -10.98 -10.83
N TYR A 258 -12.87 -12.01 -11.68
CA TYR A 258 -13.91 -13.04 -11.63
C TYR A 258 -13.96 -13.75 -10.27
N ASN A 259 -12.82 -14.16 -9.72
CA ASN A 259 -12.78 -14.80 -8.41
C ASN A 259 -13.16 -13.83 -7.28
N SER A 260 -12.79 -12.56 -7.39
CA SER A 260 -13.09 -11.55 -6.36
C SER A 260 -14.58 -11.28 -6.23
N VAL A 261 -15.34 -11.29 -7.33
CA VAL A 261 -16.79 -11.04 -7.28
C VAL A 261 -17.59 -12.24 -6.75
N LEU A 262 -17.05 -13.45 -6.85
CA LEU A 262 -17.66 -14.68 -6.34
C LEU A 262 -17.35 -14.95 -4.87
N ALA A 263 -16.62 -14.05 -4.21
CA ALA A 263 -16.32 -14.19 -2.79
C ALA A 263 -17.60 -14.04 -1.94
N MET A 264 -17.87 -15.00 -1.05
CA MET A 264 -19.05 -14.97 -0.19
C MET A 264 -18.86 -14.15 1.09
N ALA A 265 -17.63 -14.02 1.57
CA ALA A 265 -17.30 -13.28 2.78
C ALA A 265 -16.22 -12.25 2.49
N SER A 266 -16.29 -11.11 3.18
CA SER A 266 -15.21 -10.15 3.18
C SER A 266 -14.10 -10.63 4.11
N MET A 267 -12.85 -10.31 3.77
CA MET A 267 -11.73 -10.50 4.68
C MET A 267 -11.48 -9.17 5.39
N THR A 268 -11.64 -9.16 6.71
CA THR A 268 -11.40 -7.99 7.55
C THR A 268 -10.20 -8.26 8.45
N ALA A 269 -9.29 -7.29 8.51
CA ALA A 269 -8.12 -7.37 9.35
C ALA A 269 -7.67 -5.95 9.71
N THR A 270 -6.91 -5.80 10.80
CA THR A 270 -6.26 -4.53 11.11
C THR A 270 -5.08 -4.35 10.15
N VAL A 271 -5.32 -3.61 9.06
CA VAL A 271 -4.34 -3.37 8.01
C VAL A 271 -3.63 -2.04 8.24
N ASP A 272 -2.33 -2.12 8.50
CA ASP A 272 -1.41 -0.98 8.47
C ASP A 272 -0.71 -0.95 7.11
N THR A 273 -0.76 0.18 6.41
CA THR A 273 0.06 0.38 5.20
C THR A 273 1.33 1.14 5.61
N PRO A 274 2.51 0.50 5.67
CA PRO A 274 3.74 1.19 6.07
C PRO A 274 4.02 2.32 5.09
N SER A 275 4.37 3.50 5.61
CA SER A 275 4.75 4.64 4.77
C SER A 275 6.23 4.53 4.37
N GLY A 276 6.52 4.68 3.08
CA GLY A 276 7.89 4.61 2.56
C GLY A 276 7.97 4.54 1.04
N VAL A 277 9.19 4.65 0.52
CA VAL A 277 9.51 4.43 -0.89
C VAL A 277 9.97 2.98 -1.02
N GLY A 278 9.04 2.08 -1.34
CA GLY A 278 9.30 0.66 -1.49
C GLY A 278 8.14 -0.03 -2.23
N PRO A 279 8.28 -1.32 -2.59
CA PRO A 279 7.19 -2.09 -3.16
C PRO A 279 5.94 -2.02 -2.27
N TYR A 280 4.76 -1.98 -2.88
CA TYR A 280 3.50 -1.95 -2.14
C TYR A 280 3.43 -3.11 -1.15
N CYS A 281 3.34 -2.80 0.13
CA CYS A 281 3.18 -3.76 1.20
C CYS A 281 2.08 -3.28 2.15
N PHE A 282 1.33 -4.22 2.69
CA PHE A 282 0.37 -4.00 3.76
C PHE A 282 0.71 -4.96 4.89
N ARG A 283 0.62 -4.49 6.13
CA ARG A 283 0.90 -5.25 7.34
C ARG A 283 -0.42 -5.53 8.03
N ILE A 284 -0.71 -6.81 8.22
CA ILE A 284 -1.85 -7.23 9.04
C ILE A 284 -1.35 -7.43 10.46
N HIS A 285 -2.00 -6.80 11.43
CA HIS A 285 -1.76 -7.04 12.85
C HIS A 285 -2.95 -7.79 13.47
N GLY A 286 -2.65 -8.83 14.26
CA GLY A 286 -3.67 -9.63 14.94
C GLY A 286 -4.35 -10.66 14.03
N GLN A 287 -5.60 -10.98 14.35
CA GLN A 287 -6.35 -12.04 13.70
C GLN A 287 -7.06 -11.55 12.43
N VAL A 288 -7.04 -12.38 11.39
CA VAL A 288 -7.86 -12.19 10.19
C VAL A 288 -9.24 -12.75 10.46
N TYR A 289 -10.27 -11.95 10.18
CA TYR A 289 -11.67 -12.36 10.27
C TYR A 289 -12.25 -12.49 8.87
N HIS A 290 -13.13 -13.48 8.69
CA HIS A 290 -14.00 -13.57 7.54
C HIS A 290 -15.39 -13.10 7.97
N SER A 291 -15.85 -11.97 7.43
CA SER A 291 -17.11 -11.34 7.81
C SER A 291 -18.15 -11.54 6.71
N THR A 292 -19.25 -12.18 7.07
CA THR A 292 -20.47 -12.22 6.26
C THR A 292 -21.40 -11.10 6.72
N GLY A 293 -21.80 -10.22 5.80
CA GLY A 293 -22.72 -9.13 6.09
C GLY A 293 -24.17 -9.59 6.28
N ALA A 294 -25.08 -8.61 6.41
CA ALA A 294 -26.51 -8.87 6.37
C ALA A 294 -26.92 -9.57 5.06
N LEU A 295 -28.06 -10.28 5.08
CA LEU A 295 -28.57 -11.01 3.92
C LEU A 295 -28.80 -10.07 2.72
N ARG A 296 -29.45 -8.91 2.93
CA ARG A 296 -29.69 -7.89 1.90
C ARG A 296 -28.79 -6.67 2.11
N PRO A 297 -28.45 -5.93 1.05
CA PRO A 297 -27.78 -4.64 1.19
C PRO A 297 -28.65 -3.64 1.94
N LEU A 298 -28.00 -2.67 2.60
CA LEU A 298 -28.71 -1.53 3.18
C LEU A 298 -29.32 -0.66 2.08
N PRO A 299 -30.40 0.09 2.36
CA PRO A 299 -31.01 0.98 1.37
C PRO A 299 -29.98 1.92 0.71
N GLY A 300 -29.93 1.90 -0.62
CA GLY A 300 -29.01 2.71 -1.42
C GLY A 300 -27.57 2.20 -1.53
N GLN A 301 -27.25 1.03 -0.96
CA GLN A 301 -25.95 0.37 -1.13
C GLN A 301 -26.00 -0.73 -2.19
N PRO A 302 -24.93 -0.93 -2.99
CA PRO A 302 -24.85 -2.06 -3.91
C PRO A 302 -24.70 -3.39 -3.14
N SER A 303 -25.10 -4.49 -3.75
CA SER A 303 -24.97 -5.82 -3.14
C SER A 303 -23.49 -6.19 -3.03
N SER A 304 -23.10 -6.83 -1.94
CA SER A 304 -21.70 -7.18 -1.70
C SER A 304 -21.55 -8.62 -1.24
N PHE A 305 -20.48 -9.27 -1.70
CA PHE A 305 -20.14 -10.64 -1.33
C PHE A 305 -21.33 -11.59 -1.49
N ALA A 306 -21.69 -12.37 -0.47
CA ALA A 306 -22.77 -13.36 -0.55
C ALA A 306 -24.16 -12.79 -0.93
N GLN A 307 -24.38 -11.48 -0.75
CA GLN A 307 -25.65 -10.83 -1.11
C GLN A 307 -25.95 -10.96 -2.61
N ILE A 308 -24.92 -11.14 -3.45
CA ILE A 308 -25.11 -11.31 -4.89
C ILE A 308 -25.93 -12.57 -5.21
N TYR A 309 -25.84 -13.63 -4.40
CA TYR A 309 -26.50 -14.93 -4.64
C TYR A 309 -28.00 -14.92 -4.43
N ILE A 310 -28.57 -13.79 -4.02
CA ILE A 310 -30.02 -13.57 -3.93
C ILE A 310 -30.63 -13.35 -5.31
N PHE A 311 -29.88 -12.74 -6.23
CA PHE A 311 -30.36 -12.47 -7.58
C PHE A 311 -30.42 -13.73 -8.42
N ASP A 312 -31.24 -13.67 -9.47
CA ASP A 312 -31.11 -14.64 -10.56
C ASP A 312 -29.77 -14.44 -11.31
N THR A 313 -29.42 -15.40 -12.16
CA THR A 313 -28.13 -15.37 -12.86
C THR A 313 -27.97 -14.14 -13.77
N GLU A 314 -29.03 -13.71 -14.45
CA GLU A 314 -28.95 -12.61 -15.41
C GLU A 314 -28.85 -11.27 -14.70
N GLU A 315 -29.64 -11.08 -13.63
CA GLU A 315 -29.59 -9.93 -12.73
C GLU A 315 -28.21 -9.81 -12.07
N ALA A 316 -27.68 -10.90 -11.52
CA ALA A 316 -26.34 -10.91 -10.92
C ALA A 316 -25.27 -10.55 -11.96
N ALA A 317 -25.33 -11.13 -13.17
CA ALA A 317 -24.36 -10.83 -14.22
C ALA A 317 -24.43 -9.36 -14.66
N ASN A 318 -25.63 -8.77 -14.75
CA ASN A 318 -25.82 -7.36 -15.05
C ASN A 318 -25.24 -6.47 -13.95
N GLU A 319 -25.55 -6.77 -12.68
CA GLU A 319 -25.04 -6.00 -11.55
C GLU A 319 -23.51 -6.07 -11.49
N LEU A 320 -22.92 -7.25 -11.66
CA LEU A 320 -21.48 -7.45 -11.61
C LEU A 320 -20.75 -6.77 -12.78
N ALA A 321 -21.28 -6.86 -14.00
CA ALA A 321 -20.73 -6.21 -15.18
C ALA A 321 -20.84 -4.68 -15.13
N GLY A 322 -21.87 -4.15 -14.46
CA GLY A 322 -22.07 -2.70 -14.27
C GLY A 322 -21.07 -2.05 -13.31
N ARG A 323 -20.28 -2.83 -12.56
CA ARG A 323 -19.33 -2.27 -11.58
C ARG A 323 -18.10 -1.70 -12.28
N PRO A 324 -17.62 -0.49 -11.90
CA PRO A 324 -16.42 0.11 -12.47
C PRO A 324 -15.18 -0.78 -12.40
N VAL A 325 -15.04 -1.57 -11.32
CA VAL A 325 -13.92 -2.50 -11.10
C VAL A 325 -13.92 -3.69 -12.07
N ASN A 326 -15.05 -3.96 -12.73
CA ASN A 326 -15.25 -5.06 -13.66
C ASN A 326 -15.44 -4.56 -15.11
N ARG A 327 -15.08 -3.31 -15.41
CA ARG A 327 -15.27 -2.70 -16.74
C ARG A 327 -14.65 -3.50 -17.88
N GLU A 328 -13.52 -4.17 -17.60
CA GLU A 328 -12.82 -5.01 -18.58
C GLU A 328 -13.38 -6.43 -18.62
N CYS A 329 -14.18 -6.86 -17.64
CA CYS A 329 -14.73 -8.22 -17.57
C CYS A 329 -15.92 -8.38 -18.51
N ARG A 330 -16.01 -9.55 -19.14
CA ARG A 330 -17.15 -9.95 -19.95
C ARG A 330 -18.32 -10.46 -19.11
N ARG A 331 -19.53 -9.99 -19.44
CA ARG A 331 -20.81 -10.39 -18.84
C ARG A 331 -21.14 -11.87 -19.04
N ASP A 332 -20.91 -12.41 -20.23
CA ASP A 332 -21.24 -13.81 -20.55
C ASP A 332 -20.48 -14.82 -19.69
N ILE A 333 -19.28 -14.44 -19.22
CA ILE A 333 -18.52 -15.25 -18.26
C ILE A 333 -19.14 -15.16 -16.86
N PHE A 334 -19.64 -13.98 -16.44
CA PHE A 334 -20.37 -13.89 -15.17
C PHE A 334 -21.62 -14.79 -15.17
N VAL A 335 -22.40 -14.79 -16.26
CA VAL A 335 -23.56 -15.69 -16.41
C VAL A 335 -23.14 -17.16 -16.20
N GLN A 336 -22.09 -17.60 -16.89
CA GLN A 336 -21.63 -18.98 -16.78
C GLN A 336 -21.13 -19.34 -15.38
N LEU A 337 -20.28 -18.49 -14.77
CA LEU A 337 -19.74 -18.74 -13.43
C LEU A 337 -20.84 -18.73 -12.37
N PHE A 338 -21.81 -17.83 -12.49
CA PHE A 338 -22.89 -17.72 -11.53
C PHE A 338 -23.87 -18.90 -11.62
N ASN A 339 -24.16 -19.38 -12.82
CA ASN A 339 -24.92 -20.62 -13.02
C ASN A 339 -24.25 -21.81 -12.33
N VAL A 340 -22.93 -21.97 -12.48
CA VAL A 340 -22.18 -23.03 -11.81
C VAL A 340 -22.27 -22.88 -10.28
N MET A 341 -22.11 -21.66 -9.76
CA MET A 341 -22.23 -21.42 -8.32
C MET A 341 -23.64 -21.75 -7.80
N GLN A 342 -24.70 -21.33 -8.49
CA GLN A 342 -26.07 -21.64 -8.06
C GLN A 342 -26.40 -23.13 -8.18
N ARG A 343 -25.81 -23.85 -9.14
CA ARG A 343 -26.03 -25.29 -9.35
C ARG A 343 -25.26 -26.16 -8.36
N ASP A 344 -24.00 -25.84 -8.11
CA ASP A 344 -23.06 -26.77 -7.46
C ASP A 344 -22.64 -26.31 -6.06
N ASN A 345 -22.79 -25.01 -5.72
CA ASN A 345 -22.39 -24.48 -4.42
C ASN A 345 -23.57 -24.42 -3.43
N ILE A 346 -23.54 -25.29 -2.42
CA ILE A 346 -24.57 -25.38 -1.37
C ILE A 346 -24.79 -24.06 -0.61
N PHE A 347 -23.75 -23.24 -0.45
CA PHE A 347 -23.87 -21.96 0.22
C PHE A 347 -24.62 -20.96 -0.67
N ALA A 348 -24.29 -20.88 -1.97
CA ALA A 348 -25.02 -20.02 -2.91
C ALA A 348 -26.52 -20.36 -2.92
N GLN A 349 -26.84 -21.66 -2.98
CA GLN A 349 -28.22 -22.16 -2.88
C GLN A 349 -28.90 -21.77 -1.57
N SER A 350 -28.17 -21.87 -0.45
CA SER A 350 -28.69 -21.53 0.88
C SER A 350 -29.02 -20.04 0.99
N TYR A 351 -28.20 -19.15 0.42
CA TYR A 351 -28.48 -17.71 0.39
C TYR A 351 -29.74 -17.38 -0.42
N ARG A 352 -29.92 -18.03 -1.58
CA ARG A 352 -31.12 -17.89 -2.41
C ARG A 352 -32.38 -18.38 -1.68
N MET A 353 -32.28 -19.55 -1.04
CA MET A 353 -33.38 -20.12 -0.26
C MET A 353 -33.76 -19.22 0.93
N MET A 354 -32.77 -18.72 1.65
CA MET A 354 -32.95 -17.83 2.79
C MET A 354 -33.68 -16.53 2.39
N ASP A 355 -33.38 -15.99 1.20
CA ASP A 355 -34.09 -14.83 0.69
C ASP A 355 -35.60 -15.08 0.50
N GLY A 356 -35.94 -16.27 -0.03
CA GLY A 356 -37.33 -16.72 -0.18
C GLY A 356 -38.05 -16.81 1.16
N VAL A 357 -37.42 -17.46 2.15
CA VAL A 357 -37.99 -17.60 3.51
C VAL A 357 -38.23 -16.23 4.15
N VAL A 358 -37.28 -15.29 4.01
CA VAL A 358 -37.42 -13.93 4.54
C VAL A 358 -38.57 -13.18 3.85
N ARG A 359 -38.71 -13.32 2.52
CA ARG A 359 -39.82 -12.68 1.77
C ARG A 359 -41.18 -13.21 2.21
N GLU A 360 -41.30 -14.52 2.35
CA GLU A 360 -42.54 -15.18 2.76
C GLU A 360 -42.94 -14.76 4.19
N GLU A 361 -42.00 -14.73 5.13
CA GLU A 361 -42.25 -14.26 6.49
C GLU A 361 -42.64 -12.77 6.53
N GLN A 362 -42.01 -11.93 5.70
CA GLN A 362 -42.39 -10.52 5.57
C GLN A 362 -43.79 -10.34 4.97
N GLU A 363 -44.20 -11.21 4.06
CA GLU A 363 -45.53 -11.18 3.46
C GLU A 363 -46.60 -11.68 4.45
N ARG A 364 -46.35 -12.80 5.13
CA ARG A 364 -47.21 -13.31 6.20
C ARG A 364 -47.38 -12.30 7.33
N ALA A 365 -46.29 -11.68 7.79
CA ALA A 365 -46.35 -10.65 8.82
C ALA A 365 -47.19 -9.43 8.40
N ARG A 366 -47.13 -9.04 7.12
CA ARG A 366 -47.97 -7.98 6.56
C ARG A 366 -49.45 -8.38 6.52
N GLN A 367 -49.76 -9.61 6.12
CA GLN A 367 -51.14 -10.12 6.09
C GLN A 367 -51.74 -10.23 7.49
N GLU A 368 -50.94 -10.65 8.47
CA GLU A 368 -51.33 -10.80 9.87
C GLU A 368 -51.22 -9.48 10.68
N ASN A 369 -50.84 -8.38 10.03
CA ASN A 369 -50.61 -7.06 10.64
C ASN A 369 -49.73 -7.10 11.90
N ARG A 370 -48.67 -7.93 11.86
CA ARG A 370 -47.71 -8.11 12.94
C ARG A 370 -46.31 -7.70 12.50
N GLN A 371 -45.41 -7.56 13.47
CA GLN A 371 -43.98 -7.45 13.15
C GLN A 371 -43.44 -8.80 12.66
N HIS A 372 -42.59 -8.75 11.64
CA HIS A 372 -41.88 -9.91 11.11
C HIS A 372 -40.88 -10.46 12.14
N ILE A 373 -40.76 -11.79 12.20
CA ILE A 373 -39.86 -12.46 13.13
C ILE A 373 -38.44 -12.46 12.54
N PRO A 374 -37.38 -12.25 13.35
CA PRO A 374 -36.01 -12.35 12.88
C PRO A 374 -35.68 -13.78 12.42
N VAL A 375 -35.46 -13.96 11.12
CA VAL A 375 -35.02 -15.25 10.54
C VAL A 375 -33.49 -15.33 10.59
N LYS A 376 -32.96 -16.47 11.05
CA LYS A 376 -31.51 -16.73 11.12
C LYS A 376 -31.12 -17.92 10.25
N MET A 377 -30.05 -17.78 9.47
CA MET A 377 -29.44 -18.88 8.71
C MET A 377 -28.31 -19.49 9.54
N VAL A 378 -28.34 -20.82 9.73
CA VAL A 378 -27.33 -21.55 10.53
C VAL A 378 -26.76 -22.68 9.68
N PHE A 379 -25.43 -22.71 9.54
CA PHE A 379 -24.71 -23.83 8.92
C PHE A 379 -24.16 -24.74 10.02
N GLU A 380 -24.80 -25.89 10.22
CA GLU A 380 -24.33 -26.88 11.18
C GLU A 380 -23.27 -27.77 10.55
N LYS A 381 -22.07 -27.78 11.13
CA LYS A 381 -21.05 -28.77 10.78
C LYS A 381 -21.33 -30.03 11.60
N LYS A 382 -21.88 -31.07 10.97
CA LYS A 382 -21.88 -32.41 11.59
C LYS A 382 -20.41 -32.81 11.77
N ARG A 383 -19.95 -32.87 13.03
CA ARG A 383 -18.66 -33.47 13.37
C ARG A 383 -18.78 -34.96 13.06
N HIS A 384 -18.13 -35.41 11.98
CA HIS A 384 -17.89 -36.82 11.71
C HIS A 384 -16.52 -37.19 12.24
#